data_AF-A0A9P1HBX7-F1
#
_entry.id   AF-A0A9P1HBX7-F1
#
_cell.length_a   1.000
_cell.length_b   1.000
_cell.length_c   1.000
_cell.angle_alpha   90.00
_cell.angle_beta   90.00
_cell.angle_gamma   90.00
#
_symmetry.space_group_name_H-M   'P 1'
#
loop_
_entity.id
_entity.type
_entity.pdbx_description
1 polymer ?
#
loop_
_entity_poly.entity_id
_entity_poly.type
_entity_poly.pdbx_seq_one_letter_code
_entity_poly.pdbx_strand_id
1 'polypeptide(L)' 'MSKEKFERTKPHVNVGTIGHVDHGKTTLTAAITTVLAKTYGGAARAFDQIDNAPEEKARGITINTSHVEYDTPTRH' A
#
# COMPACT_ATOMS: atom_id res chain seq x y z
N MET A 1 22.09 7.59 -1.12
CA MET A 1 21.22 8.66 -1.63
C MET A 1 20.23 9.00 -0.54
N SER A 2 20.30 10.21 0.01
CA SER A 2 19.36 10.67 1.03
C SER A 2 17.95 10.58 0.45
N LYS A 3 17.05 9.85 1.15
CA LYS A 3 15.62 9.87 0.81
C LYS A 3 15.18 11.34 0.79
N GLU A 4 14.47 11.72 -0.26
CA GLU A 4 13.91 13.06 -0.41
C GLU A 4 13.11 13.41 0.85
N LYS A 5 13.29 14.63 1.36
CA LYS A 5 12.64 15.04 2.62
C LYS A 5 11.15 15.15 2.34
N PHE A 6 10.37 14.22 2.89
CA PHE A 6 8.92 14.22 2.72
C PHE A 6 8.30 15.47 3.37
N GLU A 7 7.64 16.31 2.57
CA GLU A 7 6.94 17.49 3.06
C GLU A 7 5.49 17.17 3.41
N ARG A 8 5.17 17.18 4.71
CA ARG A 8 3.82 16.96 5.24
C ARG A 8 2.95 18.21 5.07
N THR A 9 2.50 18.46 3.84
CA THR A 9 1.64 19.61 3.52
C THR A 9 0.15 19.33 3.68
N LYS A 10 -0.24 18.05 3.74
CA LYS A 10 -1.63 17.58 3.85
C LYS A 10 -1.89 16.98 5.24
N PRO A 11 -3.15 16.83 5.69
CA PRO A 11 -3.48 15.99 6.85
C PRO A 11 -3.02 14.54 6.63
N HIS A 12 -2.45 13.91 7.66
CA HIS A 12 -2.04 12.50 7.65
C HIS A 12 -3.12 11.62 8.29
N VAL A 13 -3.52 10.52 7.65
CA VAL A 13 -4.56 9.61 8.14
C VAL A 13 -4.10 8.15 8.05
N ASN A 14 -4.00 7.49 9.19
CA ASN A 14 -3.76 6.04 9.23
C ASN A 14 -5.03 5.29 8.84
N VAL A 15 -4.93 4.44 7.81
CA VAL A 15 -5.98 3.55 7.35
C VAL A 15 -5.46 2.13 7.19
N GLY A 16 -6.35 1.14 7.24
CA GLY A 16 -5.99 -0.27 7.14
C GLY A 16 -7.06 -1.09 6.41
N THR A 17 -6.63 -2.15 5.73
CA THR A 17 -7.53 -3.08 5.03
C THR A 17 -7.71 -4.34 5.89
N ILE A 18 -8.90 -4.56 6.43
CA ILE A 18 -9.23 -5.70 7.31
C ILE A 18 -10.34 -6.56 6.69
N GLY A 19 -10.42 -7.83 7.09
CA GLY A 19 -11.44 -8.77 6.58
C GLY A 19 -10.97 -10.23 6.57
N HIS A 20 -11.89 -11.15 6.24
CA HIS A 20 -11.63 -12.59 6.21
C HIS A 20 -10.56 -12.99 5.18
N VAL A 21 -9.95 -14.17 5.35
CA VAL A 21 -8.96 -14.71 4.40
C VAL A 21 -9.58 -14.77 2.99
N ASP A 22 -8.76 -14.55 1.96
CA ASP A 22 -9.14 -14.55 0.54
C ASP A 22 -10.17 -13.51 0.08
N HIS A 23 -10.59 -12.58 0.94
CA HIS A 23 -11.44 -11.44 0.54
C HIS A 23 -10.68 -10.33 -0.23
N GLY A 24 -9.47 -10.61 -0.73
CA GLY A 24 -8.76 -9.73 -1.65
C GLY A 24 -8.13 -8.48 -1.03
N LYS A 25 -7.79 -8.50 0.27
CA LYS A 25 -7.19 -7.35 0.97
C LYS A 25 -5.92 -6.83 0.28
N THR A 26 -4.95 -7.69 0.04
CA THR A 26 -3.67 -7.35 -0.64
C THR A 26 -3.90 -6.82 -2.05
N THR A 27 -4.78 -7.50 -2.82
CA THR A 27 -5.12 -7.09 -4.19
C THR A 27 -5.77 -5.70 -4.22
N LEU A 28 -6.68 -5.42 -3.28
CA LEU A 28 -7.30 -4.11 -3.15
C LEU A 28 -6.26 -3.04 -2.81
N THR A 29 -5.36 -3.31 -1.87
CA THR A 29 -4.28 -2.37 -1.51
C THR A 29 -3.36 -2.08 -2.70
N ALA A 30 -2.98 -3.09 -3.49
CA ALA A 30 -2.21 -2.91 -4.72
C ALA A 30 -2.95 -2.06 -5.76
N ALA A 31 -4.26 -2.28 -5.92
CA ALA A 31 -5.10 -1.51 -6.83
C ALA A 31 -5.23 -0.04 -6.40
N ILE A 32 -5.41 0.24 -5.10
CA ILE A 32 -5.48 1.60 -4.56
C ILE A 32 -4.22 2.39 -4.90
N THR A 33 -3.04 1.84 -4.59
CA THR A 33 -1.77 2.51 -4.87
C THR A 33 -1.56 2.72 -6.38
N THR A 34 -1.97 1.76 -7.22
CA THR A 34 -1.88 1.88 -8.68
C THR A 34 -2.78 2.97 -9.24
N VAL A 35 -4.04 3.05 -8.79
CA VAL A 35 -4.99 4.05 -9.25
C VAL A 35 -4.55 5.45 -8.81
N LEU A 36 -4.16 5.62 -7.55
CA LEU A 36 -3.71 6.92 -7.05
C LEU A 36 -2.40 7.35 -7.70
N ALA A 37 -1.43 6.44 -7.90
CA ALA A 37 -0.20 6.73 -8.63
C ALA A 37 -0.47 7.24 -10.05
N LYS A 38 -1.43 6.62 -10.75
CA LYS A 38 -1.84 7.06 -12.10
C LYS A 38 -2.58 8.39 -12.11
N THR A 39 -3.31 8.72 -11.04
CA THR A 39 -4.21 9.88 -11.00
C THR A 39 -3.52 11.14 -10.46
N TYR A 40 -2.69 10.98 -9.44
CA TYR A 40 -2.08 12.08 -8.68
C TYR A 40 -0.55 12.00 -8.61
N GLY A 41 0.08 10.99 -9.23
CA GLY A 41 1.49 10.68 -9.05
C GLY A 41 1.75 9.86 -7.79
N GLY A 42 3.03 9.56 -7.52
CA GLY A 42 3.45 8.70 -6.41
C GLY A 42 3.86 7.29 -6.86
N ALA A 43 3.97 6.36 -5.92
CA ALA A 43 4.51 5.02 -6.16
C ALA A 43 3.41 3.95 -6.11
N ALA A 44 3.20 3.25 -7.22
CA ALA A 44 2.38 2.05 -7.25
C ALA A 44 3.09 0.91 -6.48
N ARG A 45 2.32 0.11 -5.74
CA ARG A 45 2.80 -1.07 -5.03
C ARG A 45 2.12 -2.31 -5.60
N ALA A 46 2.92 -3.19 -6.19
CA ALA A 46 2.45 -4.46 -6.70
C ALA A 46 2.15 -5.44 -5.56
N PHE A 47 1.32 -6.45 -5.84
CA PHE A 47 0.91 -7.47 -4.87
C PHE A 47 2.11 -8.12 -4.15
N ASP A 48 3.13 -8.50 -4.91
CA ASP A 48 4.36 -9.16 -4.46
C ASP A 48 5.32 -8.25 -3.67
N GLN A 49 5.06 -6.94 -3.69
CA GLN A 49 5.73 -5.95 -2.85
C GLN A 49 5.02 -5.76 -1.50
N ILE A 50 3.73 -6.12 -1.42
CA ILE A 50 2.91 -6.07 -0.21
C ILE A 50 2.97 -7.40 0.52
N ASP A 51 2.69 -8.52 -0.15
CA ASP A 51 2.93 -9.88 0.34
C ASP A 51 4.34 -10.31 -0.11
N ASN A 52 5.35 -9.79 0.59
CA ASN A 52 6.75 -9.88 0.16
C ASN A 52 7.56 -10.94 0.89
N ALA A 53 7.09 -11.45 2.03
CA ALA A 53 7.83 -12.47 2.78
C ALA A 53 7.85 -13.78 2.00
N PRO A 54 8.96 -14.55 2.04
CA PRO A 54 9.06 -15.84 1.36
C PRO A 54 7.93 -16.80 1.74
N GLU A 55 7.51 -16.80 3.01
CA GLU A 55 6.42 -17.63 3.51
C GLU A 55 5.04 -17.19 2.97
N GLU A 56 4.82 -15.89 2.80
CA GLU A 56 3.55 -15.33 2.28
C GLU A 56 3.38 -15.67 0.81
N LYS A 57 4.44 -15.54 0.02
CA LYS A 57 4.44 -15.91 -1.41
C LYS A 57 4.17 -17.41 -1.61
N ALA A 58 4.73 -18.25 -0.75
CA ALA A 58 4.51 -19.70 -0.81
C ALA A 58 3.10 -20.13 -0.40
N ARG A 59 2.44 -19.38 0.50
CA ARG A 59 1.13 -19.74 1.07
C ARG A 59 -0.04 -18.97 0.49
N GLY A 60 0.21 -17.88 -0.24
CA GLY A 60 -0.83 -17.03 -0.83
C GLY A 60 -1.66 -16.25 0.20
N ILE A 61 -1.15 -16.10 1.43
CA ILE A 61 -1.83 -15.39 2.52
C ILE A 61 -0.87 -14.37 3.14
N THR A 62 -1.41 -13.21 3.51
CA THR A 62 -0.69 -12.22 4.31
C THR A 62 -0.50 -12.74 5.73
N ILE A 63 0.75 -12.74 6.21
CA ILE A 63 1.14 -13.17 7.57
C ILE A 63 1.54 -11.96 8.39
N ASN A 64 2.29 -11.04 7.79
CA ASN A 64 2.80 -9.82 8.40
C ASN A 64 2.02 -8.61 7.90
N THR A 65 1.87 -7.60 8.77
CA THR A 65 1.30 -6.32 8.37
C THR A 65 2.28 -5.58 7.45
N SER A 66 1.81 -5.20 6.27
CA SER A 66 2.56 -4.36 5.32
C SER A 66 2.10 -2.92 5.36
N HIS A 67 3.06 -2.00 5.44
CA HIS A 67 2.82 -0.55 5.41
C HIS A 67 3.06 -0.02 4.00
N VAL A 68 2.04 0.63 3.43
CA VAL A 68 2.12 1.32 2.14
C VAL A 68 1.64 2.76 2.31
N GLU A 69 2.24 3.66 1.54
CA GLU A 69 1.85 5.07 1.48
C GLU A 69 1.20 5.37 0.12
N TYR A 70 0.15 6.19 0.13
CA TYR A 70 -0.49 6.73 -1.07
C TYR A 70 -1.18 8.05 -0.76
N ASP A 71 -1.23 8.94 -1.73
CA ASP A 71 -1.71 10.30 -1.53
C ASP A 71 -2.99 10.59 -2.32
N THR A 72 -3.79 11.49 -1.77
CA THR A 72 -4.92 12.12 -2.47
C THR A 72 -4.72 13.64 -2.50
N PRO A 73 -5.56 14.42 -3.19
CA PRO A 73 -5.48 15.88 -3.14
C PRO A 73 -5.68 16.45 -1.73
N THR A 74 -6.42 15.76 -0.85
CA THR A 74 -6.87 16.31 0.44
C THR A 74 -6.20 15.70 1.67
N ARG A 75 -5.57 14.53 1.57
CA ARG A 75 -4.90 13.81 2.67
C ARG A 75 -3.83 12.85 2.14
N HIS A 76 -2.94 12.46 3.04
CA HIS A 76 -1.96 11.38 2.87
C HIS A 76 -2.08 10.37 4.01
#